data_AF-A0A436S0I0-F1
#
_entry.id   AF-A0A436S0I0-F1
#
_cell.length_a   1.000
_cell.length_b   1.000
_cell.length_c   1.000
_cell.angle_alpha   90.00
_cell.angle_beta   90.00
_cell.angle_gamma   90.00
#
_symmetry.space_group_name_H-M   'P 1'
#
loop_
_entity.id
_entity.type
_entity.pdbx_description
1 polymer ?
#
loop_
_entity_poly.entity_id
_entity_poly.type
_entity_poly.pdbx_seq_one_letter_code
_entity_poly.pdbx_strand_id
1 'polypeptide(L)'
;MDVVNDPDFVFSVNSKDIHIENQIGYGETLLNSLPHRFVQQSGKSMPKINLPDTFRRPLNDNIPREKMVDTSLACDILTHARSDSRDWRLVLAEDDDLVPALFVAEAWSKSRGGRTVLVRRRKNNNYLSLDGLLQEID
;
A
#
# COMPACT_ATOMS: atom_id res chain seq x y z
N MET A 1 26.25 3.99 -5.47
CA MET A 1 25.32 3.72 -6.58
C MET A 1 23.97 4.13 -6.03
N ASP A 2 23.54 5.34 -6.34
CA ASP A 2 22.31 5.91 -5.81
C ASP A 2 21.13 5.14 -6.38
N VAL A 3 20.36 4.50 -5.50
CA VAL A 3 19.07 3.93 -5.87
C VAL A 3 18.16 5.14 -6.04
N VAL A 4 17.95 5.54 -7.29
CA VAL A 4 16.96 6.54 -7.64
C VAL A 4 15.60 5.88 -7.43
N ASN A 5 15.03 6.05 -6.24
CA ASN A 5 13.60 5.90 -5.99
C ASN A 5 12.93 7.11 -6.64
N ASP A 6 12.78 7.09 -7.97
CA ASP A 6 11.83 7.99 -8.60
C ASP A 6 10.47 7.31 -8.44
N PRO A 7 9.55 7.83 -7.61
CA PRO A 7 8.21 7.27 -7.56
C PRO A 7 7.57 7.45 -8.94
N ASP A 8 6.85 6.43 -9.42
CA ASP A 8 6.11 6.49 -10.70
C ASP A 8 5.05 7.62 -10.74
N PHE A 9 4.83 8.28 -9.61
CA PHE A 9 3.89 9.36 -9.40
C PHE A 9 4.59 10.57 -8.76
N VAL A 10 4.68 11.66 -9.53
CA VAL A 10 5.08 12.97 -9.00
C VAL A 10 3.85 13.65 -8.42
N PHE A 11 3.70 13.63 -7.11
CA PHE A 11 2.67 14.43 -6.44
C PHE A 11 3.04 15.90 -6.50
N SER A 12 2.14 16.74 -7.01
CA SER A 12 2.20 18.19 -6.83
C SER A 12 2.09 18.49 -5.33
N VAL A 13 3.22 18.85 -4.71
CA VAL A 13 3.33 19.22 -3.29
C VAL A 13 2.73 20.60 -3.09
N ASN A 14 1.41 20.71 -3.23
CA ASN A 14 0.72 21.95 -2.90
C ASN A 14 -0.73 21.69 -2.52
N SER A 15 -0.95 21.19 -1.30
CA SER A 15 -2.15 21.55 -0.55
C SER A 15 -1.87 21.44 0.94
N LYS A 16 -2.46 22.34 1.73
CA LYS A 16 -2.35 22.37 3.19
C LYS A 16 -2.97 21.14 3.88
N ASP A 17 -3.59 20.25 3.10
CA ASP A 17 -4.35 19.10 3.57
C ASP A 17 -3.70 17.75 3.18
N ILE A 18 -2.56 17.76 2.48
CA ILE A 18 -1.81 16.55 2.14
C ILE A 18 -0.67 16.36 3.14
N HIS A 19 -0.85 15.44 4.08
CA HIS A 19 0.21 14.98 4.97
C HIS A 19 0.92 13.77 4.34
N ILE A 20 2.19 13.96 3.96
CA ILE A 20 3.07 12.89 3.46
C ILE A 20 3.99 12.47 4.60
N GLU A 21 3.81 11.25 5.13
CA GLU A 21 4.66 10.70 6.18
C GLU A 21 5.77 9.82 5.59
N ASN A 22 6.93 10.44 5.34
CA ASN A 22 8.10 9.80 4.74
C ASN A 22 8.80 8.75 5.65
N GLN A 23 8.29 8.50 6.86
CA GLN A 23 8.92 7.59 7.84
C GLN A 23 8.39 6.16 7.80
N ILE A 24 7.35 5.88 7.01
CA ILE A 24 6.83 4.52 6.85
C ILE A 24 7.68 3.85 5.77
N GLY A 25 8.54 2.91 6.18
CA GLY A 25 9.08 1.91 5.25
C GLY A 25 7.89 1.17 4.66
N TYR A 26 7.48 1.55 3.45
CA TYR A 26 6.34 0.95 2.77
C TYR A 26 6.54 -0.56 2.69
N GLY A 27 5.59 -1.32 3.23
CA GLY A 27 5.65 -2.77 3.30
C GLY A 27 6.52 -3.37 4.43
N GLU A 28 7.18 -2.57 5.27
CA GLU A 28 7.96 -3.09 6.42
C GLU A 28 7.19 -3.01 7.75
N THR A 29 6.19 -2.12 7.83
CA THR A 29 5.35 -1.93 9.01
C THR A 29 3.88 -1.87 8.64
N LEU A 30 3.11 -2.86 9.09
CA LEU A 30 1.65 -2.85 9.00
C LEU A 30 1.03 -1.81 9.95
N LEU A 31 -0.03 -1.13 9.49
CA LEU A 31 -0.82 -0.18 10.28
C LEU A 31 -1.44 -0.81 11.53
N ASN A 32 -1.74 -2.11 11.47
CA ASN A 32 -2.30 -2.84 12.60
C ASN A 32 -1.59 -4.18 12.78
N SER A 33 -0.76 -4.23 13.81
CA SER A 33 -0.06 -5.43 14.27
C SER A 33 0.07 -5.40 15.79
N LEU A 34 0.14 -6.57 16.41
CA LEU A 34 0.39 -6.64 17.84
C LEU A 34 1.83 -6.25 18.15
N PRO A 35 2.11 -5.47 19.22
CA PRO A 35 3.46 -4.98 19.51
C PRO A 35 4.55 -6.05 19.65
N HIS A 36 4.19 -7.28 20.01
CA HIS A 36 5.16 -8.39 20.11
C HIS A 36 5.59 -8.96 18.76
N ARG A 37 4.98 -8.54 17.64
CA ARG A 37 5.37 -8.92 16.27
C ARG A 37 6.47 -8.04 15.71
N PHE A 38 6.74 -6.90 16.32
CA PHE A 38 7.91 -6.10 15.97
C PHE A 38 9.18 -6.89 16.25
N VAL A 39 10.07 -6.93 15.26
CA VAL A 39 11.34 -7.63 15.41
C VAL A 39 12.21 -6.86 16.38
N GLN A 40 12.55 -7.48 17.52
CA GLN A 40 13.61 -6.96 18.41
C GLN A 40 14.96 -7.31 17.80
N GLN A 41 15.45 -6.49 16.86
CA GLN A 41 16.81 -6.66 16.37
C GLN A 41 17.80 -5.95 17.30
N SER A 42 18.91 -6.63 17.57
CA SER A 42 19.98 -6.24 18.48
C SER A 42 20.75 -5.02 17.93
N GLY A 43 20.23 -3.82 18.20
CA GLY A 43 20.90 -2.55 17.89
C GLY A 43 19.98 -1.36 18.18
N LYS A 44 20.50 -0.32 18.84
CA LYS A 44 19.74 0.90 19.19
C LYS A 44 19.28 1.75 17.99
N SER A 45 19.61 1.35 16.77
CA SER A 45 19.56 2.21 15.58
C SER A 45 18.68 1.68 14.44
N MET A 46 17.98 0.56 14.62
CA MET A 46 17.13 -0.01 13.56
C MET A 46 15.66 0.36 13.75
N PRO A 47 14.91 0.63 12.66
CA PRO A 47 13.49 0.96 12.71
C PRO A 47 12.68 -0.22 13.27
N LYS A 48 11.59 0.08 14.00
CA LYS A 48 10.66 -0.93 14.51
C LYS A 48 9.77 -1.45 13.38
N ILE A 49 10.16 -2.56 12.77
CA ILE A 49 9.46 -3.20 11.65
C ILE A 49 8.79 -4.52 12.07
N ASN A 50 7.70 -4.89 11.42
CA ASN A 50 6.96 -6.15 11.65
C ASN A 50 6.88 -7.05 10.41
N LEU A 51 7.37 -6.58 9.26
CA LEU A 51 7.52 -7.33 8.02
C LEU A 51 8.97 -7.23 7.52
N PRO A 52 9.91 -8.00 8.10
CA PRO A 52 11.29 -8.00 7.62
C PRO A 52 11.40 -8.63 6.24
N ASP A 53 12.42 -8.23 5.48
CA ASP A 53 12.78 -8.77 4.15
C ASP A 53 11.69 -8.63 3.07
N THR A 54 10.79 -7.65 3.20
CA THR A 54 9.83 -7.32 2.14
C THR A 54 10.49 -6.71 0.91
N PHE A 55 11.69 -6.16 1.05
CA PHE A 55 12.63 -5.97 -0.04
C PHE A 55 13.91 -6.76 0.24
N ARG A 56 14.26 -7.69 -0.66
CA ARG A 56 15.42 -8.59 -0.46
C ARG A 56 16.23 -8.76 -1.73
N ARG A 57 17.55 -8.92 -1.58
CA ARG A 57 18.46 -9.34 -2.66
C ARG A 57 18.81 -10.81 -2.46
N PRO A 58 18.30 -11.73 -3.29
CA PRO A 58 18.66 -13.14 -3.21
C PRO A 58 20.17 -13.32 -3.42
N LEU A 59 20.77 -14.21 -2.63
CA LEU A 59 22.20 -14.54 -2.71
C LEU A 59 22.64 -15.04 -4.10
N ASN A 60 21.71 -15.58 -4.89
CA ASN A 60 22.02 -16.32 -6.11
C ASN A 60 22.00 -15.46 -7.38
N ASP A 61 21.21 -14.38 -7.43
CA ASP A 61 21.07 -13.55 -8.64
C ASP A 61 21.36 -12.06 -8.40
N ASN A 62 21.49 -11.61 -7.14
CA ASN A 62 21.64 -10.20 -6.75
C ASN A 62 20.56 -9.26 -7.32
N ILE A 63 19.49 -9.81 -7.90
CA ILE A 63 18.37 -9.02 -8.44
C ILE A 63 17.49 -8.66 -7.24
N PRO A 64 17.34 -7.38 -6.88
CA PRO A 64 16.44 -7.00 -5.81
C PRO A 64 15.01 -7.44 -6.15
N ARG A 65 14.32 -8.04 -5.18
CA ARG A 65 12.94 -8.48 -5.33
C ARG A 65 12.13 -8.02 -4.15
N GLU A 66 10.93 -7.53 -4.46
CA GLU A 66 9.88 -7.28 -3.50
C GLU A 66 9.19 -8.60 -3.15
N LYS A 67 8.79 -8.73 -1.89
CA LYS A 67 8.04 -9.88 -1.38
C LYS A 67 7.00 -9.38 -0.40
N MET A 68 5.78 -9.89 -0.50
CA MET A 68 4.66 -9.58 0.40
C MET A 68 4.22 -8.11 0.41
N VAL A 69 4.73 -7.26 -0.50
CA VAL A 69 4.35 -5.85 -0.59
C VAL A 69 2.85 -5.73 -0.87
N ASP A 70 2.32 -6.45 -1.87
CA ASP A 70 0.89 -6.42 -2.20
C ASP A 70 0.02 -6.93 -1.04
N THR A 71 0.45 -8.00 -0.37
CA THR A 71 -0.26 -8.54 0.79
C THR A 71 -0.26 -7.56 1.96
N SER A 72 0.87 -6.89 2.21
CA SER A 72 0.97 -5.88 3.26
C SER A 72 0.06 -4.68 2.98
N LEU A 73 0.04 -4.22 1.73
CA LEU A 73 -0.81 -3.13 1.27
C LEU A 73 -2.29 -3.50 1.37
N ALA A 74 -2.66 -4.73 1.00
CA ALA A 74 -4.01 -5.26 1.19
C ALA A 74 -4.42 -5.24 2.68
N CYS A 75 -3.54 -5.66 3.60
CA CYS A 75 -3.81 -5.61 5.04
C CYS A 75 -4.01 -4.18 5.55
N ASP A 76 -3.24 -3.22 5.04
CA ASP A 76 -3.34 -1.81 5.44
C ASP A 76 -4.61 -1.15 4.89
N ILE A 77 -4.99 -1.44 3.64
CA ILE A 77 -6.26 -1.01 3.04
C ILE A 77 -7.44 -1.45 3.92
N LEU A 78 -7.46 -2.73 4.30
CA LEU A 78 -8.54 -3.30 5.12
C LEU A 78 -8.55 -2.74 6.53
N THR A 79 -7.38 -2.60 7.15
CA THR A 79 -7.23 -1.97 8.47
C THR A 79 -7.81 -0.57 8.46
N HIS A 80 -7.42 0.25 7.48
CA HIS A 80 -7.91 1.60 7.34
C HIS A 80 -9.41 1.63 7.04
N ALA A 81 -9.93 0.75 6.18
CA ALA A 81 -11.36 0.63 5.88
C ALA A 81 -12.21 0.37 7.13
N ARG A 82 -11.66 -0.42 8.05
CA ARG A 82 -12.34 -0.76 9.30
C ARG A 82 -12.27 0.36 10.34
N SER A 83 -11.12 0.99 10.50
CA SER A 83 -10.87 2.02 11.51
C SER A 83 -11.49 3.36 11.13
N ASP A 84 -11.26 3.81 9.90
CA ASP A 84 -11.56 5.16 9.41
C ASP A 84 -12.54 5.11 8.23
N SER A 85 -13.63 4.38 8.44
CA SER A 85 -14.62 4.01 7.42
C SER A 85 -15.32 5.16 6.66
N ARG A 86 -15.11 6.43 7.03
CA ARG A 86 -15.63 7.60 6.30
C ARG A 86 -14.64 8.17 5.28
N ASP A 87 -13.38 7.76 5.38
CA ASP A 87 -12.30 8.36 4.61
C ASP A 87 -12.26 7.80 3.20
N TRP A 88 -11.59 8.55 2.32
CA TRP A 88 -11.31 8.12 0.96
C TRP A 88 -9.97 7.39 0.91
N ARG A 89 -9.93 6.28 0.18
CA ARG A 89 -8.73 5.49 -0.09
C ARG A 89 -8.44 5.57 -1.57
N LEU A 90 -7.33 6.18 -1.92
CA LEU A 90 -6.78 6.20 -3.28
C LEU A 90 -5.62 5.21 -3.29
N VAL A 91 -5.79 4.09 -4.00
CA VAL A 91 -4.82 3.00 -4.08
C VAL A 91 -4.19 3.04 -5.46
N LEU A 92 -2.89 3.29 -5.53
CA LEU A 92 -2.15 3.35 -6.78
C LEU A 92 -1.46 2.00 -6.99
N ALA A 93 -1.91 1.23 -7.97
CA ALA A 93 -1.36 -0.10 -8.24
C ALA A 93 -1.69 -0.57 -9.65
N GLU A 94 -0.75 -1.22 -10.32
CA GLU A 94 -0.95 -1.79 -11.66
C GLU A 94 -1.42 -3.26 -11.65
N ASP A 95 -1.22 -3.96 -10.52
CA ASP A 95 -1.60 -5.37 -10.35
C ASP A 95 -3.08 -5.53 -9.94
N ASP A 96 -3.70 -6.61 -10.39
CA ASP A 96 -5.06 -7.00 -10.04
C ASP A 96 -5.13 -7.73 -8.68
N ASP A 97 -3.98 -8.13 -8.10
CA ASP A 97 -3.92 -8.86 -6.83
C ASP A 97 -4.53 -8.11 -5.62
N LEU A 98 -4.63 -6.78 -5.70
CA LEU A 98 -5.28 -5.95 -4.66
C LEU A 98 -6.80 -5.88 -4.79
N VAL A 99 -7.38 -6.25 -5.93
CA VAL A 99 -8.81 -6.13 -6.21
C VAL A 99 -9.69 -6.80 -5.14
N PRO A 100 -9.38 -8.01 -4.64
CA PRO A 100 -10.15 -8.60 -3.54
C PRO A 100 -10.18 -7.72 -2.28
N ALA A 101 -9.06 -7.09 -1.92
CA ALA A 101 -8.98 -6.20 -0.77
C ALA A 101 -9.79 -4.92 -1.00
N LEU A 102 -9.78 -4.37 -2.21
CA LEU A 102 -10.59 -3.20 -2.58
C LEU A 102 -12.09 -3.46 -2.45
N PHE A 103 -12.57 -4.62 -2.91
CA PHE A 103 -13.98 -5.00 -2.78
C PHE A 103 -14.41 -5.11 -1.32
N VAL A 104 -13.59 -5.73 -0.47
CA VAL A 104 -13.89 -5.84 0.96
C VAL A 104 -13.84 -4.46 1.63
N ALA A 105 -12.87 -3.61 1.28
CA ALA A 105 -12.77 -2.25 1.80
C ALA A 105 -13.99 -1.40 1.43
N GLU A 106 -14.45 -1.45 0.17
CA GLU A 106 -15.67 -0.78 -0.26
C GLU A 106 -16.88 -1.23 0.57
N ALA A 107 -17.07 -2.55 0.74
CA ALA A 107 -18.17 -3.09 1.51
C ALA A 107 -18.16 -2.59 2.97
N TRP A 108 -16.97 -2.41 3.57
CA TRP A 108 -16.83 -1.95 4.95
C TRP A 108 -17.08 -0.44 5.12
N SER A 109 -16.79 0.38 4.09
CA SER A 109 -16.85 1.85 4.20
C SER A 109 -18.09 2.48 3.55
N LYS A 110 -18.70 1.85 2.54
CA LYS A 110 -19.73 2.45 1.68
C LYS A 110 -20.94 3.00 2.44
N SER A 111 -21.44 2.24 3.42
CA SER A 111 -22.60 2.66 4.24
C SER A 111 -22.31 3.87 5.14
N ARG A 112 -21.04 4.19 5.35
CA ARG A 112 -20.57 5.29 6.21
C ARG A 112 -20.07 6.49 5.39
N GLY A 113 -20.15 6.44 4.07
CA GLY A 113 -19.75 7.52 3.16
C GLY A 113 -18.28 7.48 2.72
N GLY A 114 -17.50 6.50 3.19
CA GLY A 114 -16.13 6.32 2.72
C GLY A 114 -16.07 5.73 1.31
N ARG A 115 -14.99 6.01 0.60
CA ARG A 115 -14.75 5.53 -0.77
C ARG A 115 -13.40 4.83 -0.88
N THR A 116 -13.32 3.92 -1.83
CA THR A 116 -12.09 3.23 -2.21
C THR A 116 -11.98 3.31 -3.72
N VAL A 117 -10.84 3.76 -4.23
CA VAL A 117 -10.58 3.98 -5.65
C VAL A 117 -9.22 3.40 -6.00
N LEU A 118 -9.17 2.52 -6.99
CA LEU A 118 -7.96 2.05 -7.66
C LEU A 118 -7.58 3.04 -8.75
N VAL A 119 -6.37 3.58 -8.69
CA VAL A 119 -5.77 4.42 -9.72
C VAL A 119 -4.67 3.63 -10.41
N ARG A 120 -4.75 3.51 -11.74
CA ARG A 120 -3.73 2.80 -12.53
C ARG A 120 -3.64 3.32 -13.97
N ARG A 121 -2.51 3.11 -14.63
CA ARG A 121 -2.30 3.42 -16.05
C ARG A 121 -2.82 2.32 -16.97
N ARG A 122 -2.74 1.06 -16.54
CA ARG A 122 -3.17 -0.07 -17.36
C ARG A 122 -4.66 0.00 -17.70
N LYS A 123 -4.97 -0.01 -19.01
CA LYS A 123 -6.33 -0.09 -19.53
C LYS A 123 -7.03 -1.40 -19.19
N ASN A 124 -8.32 -1.27 -18.92
CA ASN A 124 -9.33 -2.27 -18.56
C ASN A 124 -9.00 -3.75 -18.76
N ASN A 125 -9.24 -4.53 -17.69
CA ASN A 125 -9.29 -5.99 -17.72
C ASN A 125 -10.76 -6.43 -17.76
N ASN A 126 -11.23 -6.96 -18.89
CA ASN A 126 -12.64 -7.34 -19.10
C ASN A 126 -13.17 -8.42 -18.15
N TYR A 127 -12.30 -9.07 -17.37
CA TYR A 127 -12.68 -10.13 -16.43
C TYR A 127 -13.01 -9.60 -15.02
N LEU A 128 -12.84 -8.30 -14.76
CA LEU A 128 -13.03 -7.70 -13.43
C LEU A 128 -14.11 -6.61 -13.46
N SER A 129 -15.06 -6.70 -12.52
CA SER A 129 -16.10 -5.69 -12.32
C SER A 129 -15.57 -4.55 -11.45
N LEU A 130 -14.90 -3.58 -12.07
CA LEU A 130 -14.27 -2.44 -11.38
C LEU A 130 -15.09 -1.14 -11.45
N ASP A 131 -16.36 -1.23 -11.83
CA ASP A 131 -17.25 -0.09 -11.97
C ASP A 131 -17.35 0.72 -10.67
N GLY A 132 -17.05 2.03 -10.75
CA GLY A 132 -17.07 2.93 -9.60
C GLY A 132 -15.88 2.78 -8.64
N LEU A 133 -14.98 1.83 -8.89
CA LEU A 133 -13.72 1.64 -8.16
C LEU A 133 -12.49 2.06 -8.97
N LEU A 134 -12.51 1.93 -10.30
CA LEU A 134 -11.35 2.23 -11.14
C LEU A 134 -11.34 3.68 -11.64
N GLN A 135 -10.18 4.33 -11.49
CA GLN A 135 -9.81 5.58 -12.15
C GLN A 135 -8.56 5.31 -13.01
N GLU A 136 -8.73 5.37 -14.34
CA GLU A 136 -7.61 5.30 -15.27
C GLU A 136 -6.95 6.68 -15.41
N ILE A 137 -5.63 6.69 -15.58
CA ILE A 137 -4.84 7.89 -15.90
C ILE A 137 -4.05 7.66 -17.19
N ASP A 138 -4.03 8.67 -18.05
CA ASP A 138 -3.32 8.67 -19.33
C ASP A 138 -1.80 8.87 -19.17
#